data_AF-A0A6J7C0X8-F1
#
_entry.id   AF-A0A6J7C0X8-F1
#
_cell.length_a   1.000
_cell.length_b   1.000
_cell.length_c   1.000
_cell.angle_alpha   90.00
_cell.angle_beta   90.00
_cell.angle_gamma   90.00
#
_symmetry.space_group_name_H-M   'P 1'
#
loop_
_entity.id
_entity.type
_entity.pdbx_description
1 polymer ?
#
loop_
_entity_poly.entity_id
_entity_poly.type
_entity_poly.pdbx_seq_one_letter_code
_entity_poly.pdbx_strand_id
1 'polypeptide(L)'
;MLSERYDVDRMLTRITQLSREDRWSALARAALRSDLYAALVDLTRTVIESTPGLPDPLGRVLTWEGNQAEGLARARATLDEIAALEQFDLATLSVALRTIRTLVRQGS
;
A
#
# COMPACT_ATOMS: atom_id res chain seq x y z
N MET A 1 -11.15 -7.90 1.30
CA MET A 1 -9.80 -8.48 1.64
C MET A 1 -8.84 -7.34 2.05
N LEU A 2 -7.63 -7.61 2.58
CA LEU A 2 -6.66 -6.53 2.89
C LEU A 2 -6.33 -5.68 1.65
N SER A 3 -6.22 -6.28 0.46
CA SER A 3 -6.02 -5.57 -0.80
C SER A 3 -7.07 -4.47 -1.06
N GLU A 4 -8.34 -4.82 -0.85
CA GLU A 4 -9.50 -3.92 -1.02
C GLU A 4 -9.54 -2.83 0.05
N ARG A 5 -9.19 -3.16 1.30
CA ARG A 5 -9.20 -2.23 2.42
C ARG A 5 -8.12 -1.14 2.32
N TYR A 6 -7.02 -1.44 1.61
CA TYR A 6 -5.87 -0.57 1.43
C TYR A 6 -5.69 -0.09 -0.02
N ASP A 7 -6.76 -0.10 -0.83
CA ASP A 7 -6.79 0.45 -2.20
C ASP A 7 -5.72 -0.11 -3.15
N VAL A 8 -5.24 -1.33 -2.90
CA VAL A 8 -4.18 -1.97 -3.70
C VAL A 8 -4.63 -2.12 -5.16
N ASP A 9 -5.89 -2.47 -5.39
CA ASP A 9 -6.45 -2.64 -6.74
C ASP A 9 -6.50 -1.33 -7.52
N ARG A 10 -6.81 -0.22 -6.84
CA ARG A 10 -6.77 1.12 -7.43
C ARG A 10 -5.35 1.51 -7.80
N MET A 11 -4.37 1.18 -6.97
CA MET A 11 -2.96 1.44 -7.24
C MET A 11 -2.44 0.57 -8.40
N LEU A 12 -2.82 -0.71 -8.46
CA LEU A 12 -2.51 -1.59 -9.60
C LEU A 12 -3.11 -1.07 -10.92
N THR A 13 -4.34 -0.54 -10.86
CA THR A 13 -5.01 0.07 -12.02
C THR A 13 -4.23 1.28 -12.52
N ARG A 14 -3.81 2.18 -11.61
CA ARG A 14 -2.99 3.35 -11.97
C ARG A 14 -1.61 2.98 -12.52
N ILE A 15 -0.93 2.02 -11.88
CA ILE A 15 0.34 1.47 -12.42
C ILE A 15 0.11 0.93 -13.83
N THR A 16 -1.04 0.33 -14.11
CA THR A 16 -1.40 -0.20 -15.44
C THR A 16 -1.61 0.91 -16.48
N GLN A 17 -2.04 2.10 -16.06
CA GLN A 17 -2.34 3.25 -16.94
C GLN A 17 -1.14 4.16 -17.26
N LEU A 18 -0.01 4.03 -16.56
CA LEU A 18 1.22 4.79 -16.86
C LEU A 18 1.65 4.67 -18.35
N SER A 19 2.32 5.66 -18.92
CA SER A 19 2.83 5.52 -20.29
C SER A 19 3.92 4.43 -20.39
N ARG A 20 4.14 3.90 -21.60
CA ARG A 20 5.19 2.91 -21.92
C ARG A 20 6.11 3.45 -23.00
N GLU A 21 6.54 4.69 -22.83
CA GLU A 21 7.26 5.45 -23.85
C GLU A 21 8.62 4.83 -24.18
N ASP A 22 9.26 4.17 -23.21
CA ASP A 22 10.54 3.49 -23.42
C ASP A 22 10.70 2.19 -22.59
N ARG A 23 11.81 1.49 -22.82
CA ARG A 23 12.16 0.26 -22.09
C ARG A 23 12.24 0.47 -20.57
N TRP A 24 12.73 1.61 -20.11
CA TRP A 24 12.94 1.90 -18.70
C TRP A 24 11.62 2.16 -17.97
N SER A 25 10.67 2.85 -18.60
CA SER A 25 9.31 3.05 -18.13
C SER A 25 8.58 1.71 -17.93
N ALA A 26 8.78 0.76 -18.85
CA ALA A 26 8.22 -0.59 -18.72
C ALA A 26 8.81 -1.36 -17.53
N LEU A 27 10.13 -1.29 -17.32
CA LEU A 27 10.80 -1.91 -16.18
C LEU A 27 10.39 -1.27 -14.86
N ALA A 28 10.29 0.06 -14.80
CA ALA A 28 9.89 0.79 -13.60
C ALA A 28 8.44 0.44 -13.18
N ARG A 29 7.52 0.30 -14.14
CA ARG A 29 6.16 -0.19 -13.88
C ARG A 29 6.15 -1.62 -13.33
N ALA A 30 6.97 -2.50 -13.91
CA ALA A 30 7.09 -3.88 -13.43
C ALA A 30 7.63 -3.93 -11.99
N ALA A 31 8.63 -3.11 -11.68
CA ALA A 31 9.18 -2.96 -10.34
C ALA A 31 8.14 -2.43 -9.35
N LEU A 32 7.43 -1.34 -9.67
CA LEU A 32 6.36 -0.79 -8.83
C LEU A 32 5.28 -1.82 -8.51
N ARG A 33 4.85 -2.59 -9.51
CA ARG A 33 3.85 -3.65 -9.31
C ARG A 33 4.38 -4.74 -8.37
N SER A 34 5.63 -5.16 -8.56
CA SER A 34 6.26 -6.17 -7.70
C SER A 34 6.39 -5.66 -6.26
N ASP A 35 6.83 -4.42 -6.08
CA ASP A 35 6.99 -3.82 -4.75
C ASP A 35 5.65 -3.62 -4.04
N LEU A 36 4.58 -3.31 -4.78
CA LEU A 36 3.22 -3.22 -4.21
C LEU A 36 2.75 -4.58 -3.67
N TYR A 37 2.96 -5.67 -4.43
CA TYR A 37 2.65 -7.00 -3.93
C TYR A 37 3.50 -7.38 -2.72
N ALA A 38 4.80 -7.05 -2.73
CA ALA A 38 5.67 -7.28 -1.59
C ALA A 38 5.17 -6.51 -0.34
N ALA A 39 4.76 -5.25 -0.50
CA ALA A 39 4.20 -4.46 0.60
C ALA A 39 2.89 -5.06 1.16
N LEU A 40 2.03 -5.65 0.32
CA LEU A 40 0.82 -6.33 0.78
C LEU A 40 1.14 -7.61 1.55
N VAL A 41 2.14 -8.38 1.11
CA VAL A 41 2.62 -9.57 1.84
C VAL A 41 3.19 -9.16 3.19
N ASP A 42 4.03 -8.12 3.22
CA ASP A 42 4.60 -7.60 4.46
C ASP A 42 3.51 -7.08 5.40
N LEU A 43 2.51 -6.32 4.90
CA LEU A 43 1.37 -5.89 5.71
C LEU A 43 0.64 -7.07 6.34
N THR A 44 0.36 -8.09 5.54
CA THR A 44 -0.34 -9.31 6.01
C THR A 44 0.48 -9.99 7.11
N ARG A 45 1.80 -10.11 6.92
CA ARG A 45 2.71 -10.67 7.92
C ARG A 45 2.70 -9.83 9.21
N THR A 46 2.88 -8.53 9.09
CA THR A 46 2.88 -7.60 10.22
C THR A 46 1.59 -7.67 11.03
N VAL A 47 0.42 -7.73 10.39
CA VAL A 47 -0.87 -7.90 11.09
C VAL A 47 -0.88 -9.20 11.87
N ILE A 48 -0.42 -10.32 11.30
CA ILE A 48 -0.38 -11.63 11.97
C ILE A 48 0.57 -11.60 13.18
N GLU A 49 1.78 -11.08 13.00
CA GLU A 49 2.84 -11.07 14.01
C GLU A 49 2.52 -10.15 15.19
N SER A 50 1.91 -8.99 14.93
CA SER A 50 1.54 -8.00 15.96
C SER A 50 0.26 -8.32 16.72
N THR A 51 -0.49 -9.35 16.29
CA THR A 51 -1.74 -9.78 16.95
C THR A 51 -1.72 -11.26 17.32
N PRO A 52 -0.76 -11.69 18.16
CA PRO A 52 -0.69 -13.08 18.60
C PRO A 52 -1.93 -13.47 19.39
N GLY A 53 -2.39 -14.72 19.23
CA GLY A 53 -3.50 -15.28 20.02
C GLY A 53 -4.91 -14.93 19.53
N LEU A 54 -5.06 -14.05 18.53
CA LEU A 54 -6.37 -13.78 17.91
C LEU A 54 -6.63 -14.77 16.75
N PRO A 55 -7.69 -15.59 16.80
CA PRO A 55 -7.98 -16.58 15.77
C PRO A 55 -8.72 -15.99 14.56
N ASP A 56 -9.43 -14.88 14.74
CA ASP A 56 -10.24 -14.25 13.70
C ASP A 56 -9.42 -13.26 12.86
N PRO A 57 -9.34 -13.44 11.52
CA PRO A 57 -8.61 -12.52 10.65
C PRO A 57 -9.09 -11.06 10.73
N LEU A 58 -10.40 -10.82 10.86
CA LEU A 58 -10.93 -9.45 10.91
C LEU A 58 -10.54 -8.76 12.22
N GLY A 59 -10.70 -9.44 13.36
CA GLY A 59 -10.29 -8.97 14.67
C GLY A 59 -8.80 -8.62 14.74
N ARG A 60 -7.94 -9.39 14.06
CA ARG A 60 -6.50 -9.08 13.92
C ARG A 60 -6.27 -7.76 13.19
N VAL A 61 -6.92 -7.57 12.04
CA VAL A 61 -6.80 -6.32 11.27
C VAL A 61 -7.28 -5.13 12.10
N LEU A 62 -8.45 -5.22 12.74
CA LEU A 62 -9.00 -4.13 13.54
C LEU A 62 -8.11 -3.79 14.75
N THR A 63 -7.54 -4.80 15.40
CA THR A 63 -6.62 -4.61 16.54
C THR A 63 -5.35 -3.91 16.09
N TRP A 64 -4.76 -4.36 14.98
CA TRP A 64 -3.58 -3.72 14.42
C TRP A 64 -3.86 -2.27 13.99
N GLU A 65 -4.99 -2.00 13.33
CA GLU A 65 -5.39 -0.65 12.94
C GLU A 65 -5.60 0.27 14.15
N GLY A 66 -6.17 -0.25 15.24
CA GLY A 66 -6.31 0.50 16.50
C GLY A 66 -4.94 0.89 17.08
N ASN A 67 -3.99 -0.05 17.09
CA ASN A 67 -2.63 0.20 17.56
C ASN A 67 -1.85 1.17 16.66
N GLN A 68 -2.17 1.21 15.37
CA GLN A 68 -1.48 2.00 14.35
C GLN A 68 -2.30 3.20 13.86
N ALA A 69 -3.30 3.64 14.63
CA ALA A 69 -4.31 4.61 14.19
C ALA A 69 -3.71 5.92 13.65
N GLU A 70 -2.71 6.48 14.33
CA GLU A 70 -2.04 7.71 13.87
C GLU A 70 -1.24 7.51 12.58
N GLY A 71 -0.49 6.41 12.49
CA GLY A 71 0.26 6.07 11.29
C GLY A 71 -0.66 5.85 10.10
N LEU A 72 -1.77 5.14 10.34
CA LEU A 72 -2.82 4.88 9.35
C LEU A 72 -3.50 6.16 8.89
N ALA A 73 -3.83 7.08 9.80
CA ALA A 73 -4.42 8.38 9.48
C ALA A 73 -3.50 9.22 8.59
N ARG A 74 -2.20 9.31 8.93
CA ARG A 74 -1.20 10.00 8.11
C ARG A 74 -1.05 9.36 6.73
N ALA A 75 -0.95 8.04 6.68
CA ALA A 75 -0.83 7.30 5.42
C ALA A 75 -2.06 7.54 4.53
N ARG A 76 -3.26 7.50 5.11
CA ARG A 76 -4.51 7.75 4.39
C ARG A 76 -4.57 9.16 3.83
N ALA A 77 -4.23 10.18 4.62
CA ALA A 77 -4.19 11.57 4.15
C ALA A 77 -3.30 11.73 2.90
N THR A 78 -2.07 11.20 2.92
CA THR A 78 -1.17 11.27 1.76
C THR A 78 -1.70 10.47 0.57
N LEU A 79 -2.30 9.30 0.79
CA LEU A 79 -2.89 8.51 -0.29
C LEU A 79 -4.11 9.19 -0.90
N ASP A 80 -4.91 9.90 -0.09
CA ASP A 80 -6.07 10.67 -0.53
C ASP A 80 -5.65 11.90 -1.36
N GLU A 81 -4.59 12.60 -0.96
CA GLU A 81 -3.99 13.69 -1.75
C GLU A 81 -3.54 13.19 -3.14
N ILE A 82 -2.80 12.09 -3.18
CA ILE A 82 -2.37 11.45 -4.44
C ILE A 82 -3.57 10.99 -5.27
N ALA A 83 -4.59 10.48 -4.59
CA ALA A 83 -5.79 9.98 -5.22
C ALA A 83 -6.65 11.06 -5.87
N ALA A 84 -6.56 12.30 -5.39
CA ALA A 84 -7.26 13.47 -5.90
C ALA A 84 -6.58 14.09 -7.13
N LEU A 85 -5.35 13.67 -7.46
CA LEU A 85 -4.65 14.15 -8.64
C LEU A 85 -5.35 13.66 -9.93
N GLU A 86 -5.59 14.59 -10.85
CA GLU A 86 -6.14 14.28 -12.18
C GLU A 86 -5.14 13.50 -13.04
N GLN A 87 -3.85 13.73 -12.83
CA GLN A 87 -2.74 13.05 -13.51
C GLN A 87 -1.80 12.46 -12.48
N PHE A 88 -1.33 11.25 -12.74
CA PHE A 88 -0.35 10.56 -11.91
C PHE A 88 0.77 10.02 -12.80
N ASP A 89 1.98 10.02 -12.26
CA ASP A 89 3.17 9.53 -12.92
C ASP A 89 3.90 8.51 -12.02
N LEU A 90 5.08 8.08 -12.48
CA LEU A 90 5.90 7.14 -11.74
C LEU A 90 6.30 7.69 -10.36
N ALA A 91 6.61 8.98 -10.26
CA ALA A 91 7.03 9.61 -9.01
C ALA A 91 5.89 9.61 -7.98
N THR A 92 4.70 10.02 -8.40
CA THR A 92 3.50 10.06 -7.57
C THR A 92 3.16 8.68 -7.02
N LEU A 93 3.20 7.64 -7.87
CA LEU A 93 2.93 6.26 -7.45
C LEU A 93 4.05 5.67 -6.58
N SER A 94 5.29 6.12 -6.76
CA SER A 94 6.41 5.74 -5.90
C SER A 94 6.26 6.32 -4.49
N VAL A 95 5.73 7.55 -4.36
CA VAL A 95 5.39 8.14 -3.06
C VAL A 95 4.27 7.36 -2.39
N ALA A 96 3.19 7.04 -3.12
CA ALA A 96 2.10 6.22 -2.58
C ALA A 96 2.60 4.87 -2.03
N LEU A 97 3.43 4.18 -2.81
CA LEU A 97 4.05 2.91 -2.40
C LEU A 97 4.93 3.09 -1.16
N ARG A 98 5.75 4.15 -1.11
CA ARG A 98 6.60 4.43 0.06
C ARG A 98 5.77 4.69 1.31
N THR A 99 4.66 5.42 1.19
CA THR A 99 3.72 5.67 2.29
C THR A 99 3.17 4.37 2.85
N ILE A 100 2.74 3.44 1.99
CA ILE A 100 2.27 2.10 2.41
C ILE A 100 3.40 1.33 3.11
N ARG A 101 4.61 1.29 2.53
CA ARG A 101 5.75 0.57 3.13
C ARG A 101 6.16 1.13 4.49
N THR A 102 6.08 2.44 4.67
CA THR A 102 6.35 3.08 5.97
C THR A 102 5.31 2.67 7.01
N LEU A 103 4.02 2.67 6.65
CA LEU A 103 2.95 2.20 7.53
C LEU A 103 3.19 0.75 7.99
N VAL A 104 3.55 -0.14 7.05
CA VAL A 104 3.85 -1.55 7.36
C VAL A 104 5.00 -1.68 8.35
N ARG A 105 6.08 -0.91 8.18
CA ARG A 105 7.26 -0.93 9.07
C ARG A 105 7.02 -0.31 10.44
N GLN A 106 6.05 0.60 10.58
CA GLN A 106 5.64 1.13 11.88
C GLN A 106 4.79 0.12 12.66
N GLY A 107 4.17 -0.81 11.93
CA GLY A 107 3.36 -1.89 12.47
C GLY A 107 4.10 -3.11 12.99
N SER A 108 5.38 -3.28 12.60
CA SER A 108 6.25 -4.43 12.94
C SER A 108 6.98 -4.25 14.25
#